data_AF-A0A0L6U078-F1
#
_entry.id   AF-A0A0L6U078-F1
#
_cell.length_a   1.000
_cell.length_b   1.000
_cell.length_c   1.000
_cell.angle_alpha   90.00
_cell.angle_beta   90.00
_cell.angle_gamma   90.00
#
_symmetry.space_group_name_H-M   'P 1'
#
loop_
_entity.id
_entity.type
_entity.pdbx_description
1 polymer ?
#
loop_
_entity_poly.entity_id
_entity_poly.type
_entity_poly.pdbx_seq_one_letter_code
_entity_poly.pdbx_strand_id
1 'polypeptide(L)'
;MSNNTNDYCREKIRLLKEYISKSEEVLSNVEQWELLNDILSEREYLIQKLQILEAENKAVMPNCSQDQRTEIDGLVRLILDIDKDGIKMIEAEKKKIIGELKINQQSQKVSDYQQKSLAESGRLLDYKK
;
A
#
# COMPACT_ATOMS: atom_id res chain seq x y z
N MET A 1 33.81 -23.82 10.90
CA MET A 1 32.36 -23.72 11.15
C MET A 1 31.89 -22.25 11.26
N SER A 2 32.34 -21.34 10.38
CA SER A 2 32.05 -19.89 10.49
C SER A 2 31.23 -19.31 9.32
N ASN A 3 30.81 -20.12 8.34
CA ASN A 3 30.13 -19.61 7.14
C ASN A 3 28.62 -19.38 7.35
N ASN A 4 27.91 -20.33 7.99
CA ASN A 4 26.45 -20.26 8.12
C ASN A 4 25.92 -19.02 8.87
N THR A 5 26.69 -18.45 9.81
CA THR A 5 26.22 -17.34 10.65
C THR A 5 26.33 -15.98 9.98
N ASN A 6 27.33 -15.81 9.09
CA ASN A 6 27.47 -14.59 8.29
C ASN A 6 26.39 -14.56 7.19
N ASP A 7 26.07 -15.73 6.66
CA ASP A 7 25.06 -15.90 5.61
C ASP A 7 23.66 -15.51 6.10
N TYR A 8 23.28 -15.84 7.35
CA TYR A 8 22.02 -15.39 7.94
C TYR A 8 21.86 -13.86 7.95
N CYS A 9 22.85 -13.13 8.50
CA CYS A 9 22.73 -11.68 8.67
C CYS A 9 22.74 -10.97 7.31
N ARG A 10 23.53 -11.46 6.35
CA ARG A 10 23.54 -10.95 4.97
C ARG A 10 22.20 -11.17 4.29
N GLU A 11 21.63 -12.37 4.42
CA GLU A 11 20.34 -12.68 3.81
C GLU A 11 19.22 -11.86 4.44
N LYS A 12 19.23 -11.67 5.77
CA LYS A 12 18.28 -10.80 6.45
C LYS A 12 18.37 -9.36 5.94
N ILE A 13 19.58 -8.81 5.83
CA ILE A 13 19.82 -7.47 5.28
C ILE A 13 19.30 -7.38 3.83
N ARG A 14 19.58 -8.40 3.00
CA ARG A 14 19.12 -8.47 1.61
C ARG A 14 17.59 -8.43 1.53
N LEU A 15 16.90 -9.26 2.32
CA LEU A 15 15.44 -9.32 2.37
C LEU A 15 14.83 -8.00 2.87
N LEU A 16 15.42 -7.37 3.88
CA LEU A 16 14.95 -6.07 4.38
C LEU A 16 15.10 -4.96 3.33
N LYS A 17 16.19 -4.95 2.55
CA LYS A 17 16.37 -4.01 1.43
C LYS A 17 15.36 -4.25 0.31
N GLU A 18 15.10 -5.51 -0.02
CA GLU A 18 14.07 -5.88 -1.00
C GLU A 18 12.68 -5.42 -0.53
N TYR A 19 12.38 -5.59 0.76
CA TYR A 19 11.13 -5.12 1.35
C TYR A 19 11.00 -3.59 1.29
N ILE A 20 12.09 -2.84 1.53
CA ILE A 20 12.10 -1.39 1.39
C ILE A 20 11.79 -0.98 -0.06
N SER A 21 12.46 -1.58 -1.05
CA SER A 21 12.18 -1.31 -2.47
C SER A 21 10.70 -1.51 -2.79
N LYS A 22 10.11 -2.60 -2.32
CA LYS A 22 8.67 -2.87 -2.51
C LYS A 22 7.78 -1.87 -1.76
N SER A 23 8.22 -1.39 -0.62
CA SER A 23 7.49 -0.36 0.14
C SER A 23 7.52 0.99 -0.58
N GLU A 24 8.64 1.35 -1.22
CA GLU A 24 8.76 2.53 -2.08
C GLU A 24 7.90 2.42 -3.36
N GLU A 25 7.79 1.21 -3.93
CA GLU A 25 6.86 0.92 -5.03
C GLU A 25 5.41 1.17 -4.60
N VAL A 26 5.00 0.78 -3.38
CA VAL A 26 3.67 1.10 -2.84
C VAL A 26 3.45 2.60 -2.76
N LEU A 27 4.42 3.36 -2.24
CA LEU A 27 4.31 4.82 -2.13
C LEU A 27 4.19 5.48 -3.51
N SER A 28 4.95 5.00 -4.49
CA SER A 28 4.98 5.54 -5.85
C SER A 28 3.71 5.23 -6.65
N ASN A 29 2.98 4.18 -6.26
CA ASN A 29 1.81 3.67 -6.98
C ASN A 29 0.52 3.75 -6.14
N VAL A 30 0.46 4.60 -5.10
CA VAL A 30 -0.70 4.67 -4.19
C VAL A 30 -2.01 5.03 -4.90
N GLU A 31 -1.94 5.77 -6.00
CA GLU A 31 -3.10 6.15 -6.82
C GLU A 31 -3.47 5.06 -7.87
N GLN A 32 -2.57 4.11 -8.13
CA GLN A 32 -2.71 3.04 -9.12
C GLN A 32 -3.11 1.73 -8.43
N TRP A 33 -4.34 1.70 -7.91
CA TRP A 33 -4.87 0.61 -7.08
C TRP A 33 -4.76 -0.78 -7.70
N GLU A 34 -4.80 -0.88 -9.03
CA GLU A 34 -4.69 -2.13 -9.76
C GLU A 34 -3.32 -2.80 -9.57
N LEU A 35 -2.25 -2.00 -9.44
CA LEU A 35 -0.88 -2.49 -9.25
C LEU A 35 -0.57 -2.81 -7.78
N LEU A 36 -1.30 -2.20 -6.85
CA LEU A 36 -1.01 -2.33 -5.42
C LEU A 36 -1.18 -3.76 -4.91
N ASN A 37 -2.13 -4.53 -5.45
CA ASN A 37 -2.39 -5.89 -4.97
C ASN A 37 -1.19 -6.83 -5.20
N ASP A 38 -0.55 -6.72 -6.36
CA ASP A 38 0.61 -7.52 -6.70
C ASP A 38 1.82 -7.11 -5.84
N ILE A 39 2.06 -5.80 -5.69
CA ILE A 39 3.15 -5.28 -4.85
C ILE A 39 2.97 -5.70 -3.38
N LEU A 40 1.75 -5.64 -2.85
CA LEU A 40 1.45 -6.06 -1.48
C LEU A 40 1.63 -7.57 -1.29
N SER A 41 1.28 -8.38 -2.29
CA SER A 41 1.50 -9.82 -2.27
C SER A 41 2.99 -10.17 -2.23
N GLU A 42 3.83 -9.44 -2.97
CA GLU A 42 5.29 -9.60 -2.90
C GLU A 42 5.86 -9.18 -1.54
N ARG A 43 5.33 -8.10 -0.93
CA ARG A 43 5.72 -7.69 0.43
C ARG A 43 5.40 -8.76 1.47
N GLU A 44 4.20 -9.34 1.41
CA GLU A 44 3.78 -10.43 2.29
C GLU A 44 4.71 -11.65 2.13
N TYR A 45 5.07 -12.00 0.90
CA TYR A 45 6.01 -13.08 0.62
C TYR A 45 7.40 -12.83 1.22
N LEU A 46 7.90 -11.59 1.18
CA LEU A 46 9.16 -11.22 1.83
C LEU A 46 9.09 -11.32 3.36
N ILE A 47 7.96 -10.97 3.97
CA ILE A 47 7.73 -11.16 5.41
C ILE A 47 7.78 -12.66 5.75
N GLN A 48 7.12 -13.51 4.96
CA GLN A 48 7.16 -14.96 5.16
C GLN A 48 8.59 -15.51 5.06
N LYS A 49 9.37 -15.06 4.08
CA LYS A 49 10.79 -15.40 3.97
C LYS A 49 11.60 -14.99 5.20
N LEU A 50 11.39 -13.78 5.71
CA LEU A 50 12.04 -13.30 6.94
C LEU A 50 11.66 -14.17 8.15
N GLN A 51 10.39 -14.53 8.29
CA GLN A 51 9.92 -15.39 9.38
C GLN A 51 10.52 -16.79 9.31
N ILE A 52 10.60 -17.39 8.12
CA ILE A 52 11.25 -18.70 7.90
C ILE A 52 12.73 -18.61 8.25
N LEU A 53 13.43 -17.60 7.73
CA LEU A 53 14.85 -17.37 8.00
C LEU A 53 15.10 -17.26 9.51
N GLU A 54 14.25 -16.53 10.24
CA GLU A 54 14.34 -16.42 11.70
C GLU A 54 14.04 -17.74 12.41
N ALA A 55 13.02 -18.48 11.99
CA ALA A 55 12.63 -19.74 12.59
C ALA A 55 13.71 -20.81 12.45
N GLU A 56 14.30 -20.96 11.26
CA GLU A 56 15.36 -21.91 10.97
C GLU A 56 16.66 -21.61 11.74
N ASN A 57 16.88 -20.34 12.09
CA ASN A 57 18.08 -19.89 12.78
C ASN A 57 17.87 -19.61 14.27
N LYS A 58 16.71 -19.93 14.86
CA LYS A 58 16.42 -19.70 16.29
C LYS A 58 17.41 -20.38 17.25
N ALA A 59 17.91 -21.56 16.89
CA ALA A 59 18.81 -22.35 17.73
C ALA A 59 20.28 -21.89 17.67
N VAL A 60 20.64 -21.12 16.64
CA VAL A 60 21.98 -20.56 16.46
C VAL A 60 21.87 -19.09 16.84
N MET A 61 22.38 -18.67 17.99
CA MET A 61 22.50 -17.23 18.28
C MET A 61 23.27 -16.60 17.11
N PRO A 62 22.64 -15.76 16.26
CA PRO A 62 23.30 -15.32 15.06
C PRO A 62 24.41 -14.36 15.46
N ASN A 63 25.66 -14.77 15.24
CA ASN A 63 26.86 -13.95 15.38
C ASN A 63 26.92 -12.89 14.27
N CYS A 64 25.90 -12.04 14.17
CA CYS A 64 25.99 -10.81 13.38
C CYS A 64 27.04 -9.90 14.01
N SER A 65 27.92 -9.36 13.17
CA SER A 65 28.83 -8.27 13.56
C SER A 65 28.04 -7.05 14.04
N GLN A 66 28.70 -6.16 14.78
CA GLN A 66 28.07 -4.93 15.28
C GLN A 66 27.54 -4.06 14.12
N ASP A 67 28.27 -3.99 13.01
CA ASP A 67 27.88 -3.25 11.82
C ASP A 67 26.61 -3.83 11.20
N GLN A 68 26.53 -5.15 11.06
CA GLN A 68 25.33 -5.83 10.54
C GLN A 68 24.11 -5.64 11.45
N ARG A 69 24.29 -5.66 12.77
CA ARG A 69 23.20 -5.39 13.73
C ARG A 69 22.69 -3.96 13.58
N THR A 70 23.62 -3.01 13.49
CA THR A 70 23.29 -1.59 13.31
C THR A 70 22.57 -1.35 11.98
N GLU A 71 23.02 -2.00 10.90
CA GLU A 71 22.37 -1.94 9.59
C GLU A 71 20.96 -2.53 9.65
N ILE A 72 20.78 -3.73 10.23
CA ILE A 72 19.45 -4.35 10.40
C ILE A 72 18.51 -3.44 11.18
N ASP A 73 18.96 -2.90 12.32
CA ASP A 73 18.16 -2.00 13.15
C ASP A 73 17.77 -0.72 12.38
N GLY A 74 18.71 -0.17 11.59
CA GLY A 74 18.47 0.97 10.72
C GLY A 74 17.42 0.68 9.64
N LEU A 75 17.54 -0.47 8.97
CA LEU A 75 16.59 -0.90 7.94
C LEU A 75 15.19 -1.13 8.53
N VAL A 76 15.09 -1.76 9.70
CA VAL A 76 13.80 -1.97 10.38
C VAL A 76 13.15 -0.63 10.76
N ARG A 77 13.91 0.32 11.29
CA ARG A 77 13.39 1.67 11.58
C ARG A 77 12.89 2.36 10.31
N LEU A 78 13.68 2.31 9.25
CA LEU A 78 13.31 2.88 7.96
C LEU A 78 12.01 2.26 7.42
N ILE A 79 11.87 0.94 7.49
CA ILE A 79 10.64 0.23 7.11
C ILE A 79 9.44 0.76 7.91
N LEU A 80 9.57 0.86 9.23
CA LEU A 80 8.47 1.35 10.08
C LEU A 80 8.08 2.80 9.76
N ASP A 81 9.04 3.64 9.40
CA ASP A 81 8.77 5.03 9.03
C ASP A 81 8.12 5.13 7.65
N ILE A 82 8.60 4.36 6.67
CA ILE A 82 7.95 4.23 5.34
C ILE A 82 6.52 3.72 5.50
N ASP A 83 6.27 2.72 6.35
CA ASP A 83 4.94 2.19 6.58
C ASP A 83 3.98 3.22 7.20
N LYS A 84 4.45 4.01 8.16
CA LYS A 84 3.65 5.11 8.72
C LYS A 84 3.29 6.13 7.65
N ASP A 85 4.23 6.48 6.77
CA ASP A 85 3.98 7.46 5.72
C ASP A 85 3.07 6.89 4.63
N GLY A 86 3.23 5.61 4.28
CA GLY A 86 2.33 4.89 3.38
C GLY A 86 0.89 4.83 3.89
N ILE A 87 0.69 4.56 5.18
CA ILE A 87 -0.65 4.60 5.80
C ILE A 87 -1.28 5.99 5.64
N LYS A 88 -0.53 7.06 5.92
CA LYS A 88 -1.05 8.44 5.75
C LYS A 88 -1.43 8.73 4.31
N MET A 89 -0.64 8.29 3.34
CA MET A 89 -0.91 8.48 1.91
C MET A 89 -2.15 7.70 1.46
N ILE A 90 -2.28 6.43 1.87
CA ILE A 90 -3.46 5.60 1.57
C ILE A 90 -4.72 6.22 2.20
N GLU A 91 -4.64 6.72 3.44
CA GLU A 91 -5.76 7.41 4.08
C GLU A 91 -6.15 8.71 3.37
N ALA A 92 -5.17 9.46 2.87
CA ALA A 92 -5.42 10.66 2.09
C ALA A 92 -6.13 10.33 0.76
N GLU A 93 -5.65 9.32 0.04
CA GLU A 93 -6.26 8.89 -1.22
C GLU A 93 -7.68 8.35 -1.01
N LYS A 94 -7.90 7.57 0.05
CA LYS A 94 -9.24 7.12 0.45
C LYS A 94 -10.19 8.31 0.68
N LYS A 95 -9.74 9.36 1.37
CA LYS A 95 -10.55 10.56 1.63
C LYS A 95 -10.89 11.29 0.32
N LYS A 96 -9.92 11.41 -0.59
CA LYS A 96 -10.09 12.01 -1.92
C LYS A 96 -11.14 11.27 -2.74
N ILE A 97 -11.02 9.95 -2.88
CA ILE A 97 -11.99 9.10 -3.61
C ILE A 97 -13.40 9.22 -3.02
N ILE A 98 -13.55 9.20 -1.69
CA ILE A 98 -14.86 9.38 -1.04
C ILE A 98 -15.43 10.77 -1.35
N GLY A 99 -14.60 11.81 -1.39
CA GLY A 99 -14.99 13.16 -1.77
C GLY A 99 -15.50 13.23 -3.21
N GLU A 100 -14.75 12.66 -4.15
CA GLU A 100 -15.11 12.60 -5.57
C GLU A 100 -16.41 11.82 -5.80
N LEU A 101 -16.61 10.69 -5.11
CA LEU A 101 -17.85 9.92 -5.17
C LEU A 101 -19.06 10.73 -4.70
N LYS A 102 -18.91 11.53 -3.63
CA LYS A 102 -19.99 12.41 -3.14
C LYS A 102 -20.33 13.50 -4.14
N ILE A 103 -19.31 14.13 -4.75
CA ILE A 103 -19.50 15.14 -5.80
C ILE A 103 -20.23 14.52 -6.99
N ASN A 104 -19.75 13.37 -7.48
CA ASN A 104 -20.38 12.66 -8.59
C ASN A 104 -21.85 12.30 -8.30
N GLN A 105 -22.14 11.82 -7.08
CA GLN A 105 -23.52 11.53 -6.66
C GLN A 105 -24.40 12.79 -6.62
N GLN A 106 -23.87 13.93 -6.20
CA GLN A 106 -24.59 15.21 -6.21
C GLN A 106 -24.83 15.70 -7.64
N SER A 107 -23.82 15.63 -8.51
CA SER A 107 -23.93 15.99 -9.92
C SER A 107 -24.97 15.12 -10.65
N GLN A 108 -24.99 13.81 -10.40
CA GLN A 108 -26.03 12.92 -10.93
C GLN A 108 -27.43 13.34 -10.47
N LYS A 109 -27.61 13.66 -9.18
CA LYS A 109 -28.91 14.15 -8.67
C LYS A 109 -29.34 15.44 -9.36
N VAL A 110 -28.42 16.39 -9.60
CA VAL A 110 -28.74 17.65 -10.30
C VAL A 110 -29.12 17.38 -11.76
N SER A 111 -28.39 16.52 -12.46
CA SER A 111 -28.71 16.12 -13.84
C SER A 111 -30.07 15.41 -13.93
N ASP A 112 -30.38 14.51 -13.00
CA ASP A 112 -31.67 13.82 -12.93
C ASP A 112 -32.84 14.80 -12.68
N TYR A 113 -32.61 15.84 -11.87
CA TYR A 113 -33.58 16.90 -11.63
C TYR A 113 -33.82 17.75 -12.89
N GLN A 114 -32.77 18.10 -13.64
CA GLN A 114 -32.89 18.82 -14.90
C GLN A 114 -33.62 18.00 -15.98
N GLN A 115 -33.34 16.69 -16.07
CA GLN A 115 -34.06 15.80 -16.99
C GLN A 115 -35.54 15.64 -16.60
N LYS A 116 -35.87 15.50 -15.31
CA LYS A 116 -37.27 15.43 -14.86
C LYS A 116 -38.03 16.73 -15.12
N SER A 117 -37.42 17.91 -14.88
CA SER A 117 -38.11 19.18 -15.13
C SER A 117 -38.34 19.44 -16.62
N LEU A 118 -37.43 19.02 -17.49
CA LEU A 118 -37.61 19.08 -18.95
C LEU A 118 -38.73 18.13 -19.43
N ALA A 119 -38.81 16.92 -18.85
CA ALA A 119 -39.86 15.94 -19.18
C ALA A 119 -41.26 16.38 -18.74
N GLU A 120 -41.39 17.05 -17.57
CA GLU A 120 -42.67 17.60 -17.10
C GLU A 120 -43.09 18.85 -17.88
N SER A 121 -42.15 19.71 -18.28
CA SER A 121 -42.44 20.92 -19.07
C SER A 121 -42.87 20.59 -20.51
N GLY A 122 -42.36 19.52 -21.12
CA GLY A 122 -42.79 19.06 -22.45
C GLY A 122 -44.22 18.50 -22.49
N ARG A 123 -44.68 17.82 -21.43
CA ARG A 123 -46.03 17.23 -21.36
C ARG A 123 -47.15 18.27 -21.20
N LEU A 124 -46.84 19.44 -20.64
CA LEU A 124 -47.82 20.50 -20.41
C LEU A 124 -48.17 21.28 -21.68
N LEU A 125 -47.31 21.27 -22.69
CA LEU A 125 -47.54 21.92 -23.98
C LEU A 125 -48.37 21.06 -24.96
N ASP A 126 -48.35 19.74 -24.82
CA ASP A 126 -49.13 18.82 -25.67
C ASP A 126 -50.62 18.68 -25.26
N TYR A 127 -51.01 19.19 -24.09
CA TYR A 127 -52.39 19.04 -23.58
C TYR A 127 -53.38 20.11 -24.08
N LYS A 128 -52.99 20.92 -25.08
CA LYS A 128 -53.88 21.89 -25.74
C LYS A 128 -53.97 21.62 -27.25
N LYS A 129 -54.71 20.58 -27.64
CA LYS A 129 -55.30 20.46 -28.98
C LYS A 129 -56.68 19.85 -28.90
#